data_AF-A0AAD7BQF7-F1
#
_entry.id   AF-A0AAD7BQF7-F1
#
_cell.length_a   1.000
_cell.length_b   1.000
_cell.length_c   1.000
_cell.angle_alpha   90.00
_cell.angle_beta   90.00
_cell.angle_gamma   90.00
#
_symmetry.space_group_name_H-M   'P 1'
#
loop_
_entity.id
_entity.type
_entity.pdbx_description
1 polymer ?
#
loop_
_entity_poly.entity_id
_entity_poly.type
_entity_poly.pdbx_seq_one_letter_code
_entity_poly.pdbx_strand_id
1 'polypeptide(L)'
;MDADATLCFGTGLRMIMDLSDSTPAILPALLSRGIVPALVRTVCVFEWEYIPAEIVSVCMRMLLRLMACDPDHRHVLDALRAGRLQAIVASIPMEIEHVRDLLTRVLPAHTVYPPVLTKLRRIPPAVDKIIEAFDPEVLRSPLFEAWRAFYDLVIERTKLQMVFDLTSLPPQLACDNMECAKISAKTEFQRCSGCRSASYCSIECQRRDWKEGGHRAECERRHGRRVGGALNPRDHLFLRELLHHDYETRRNEIIRLQLDFTDGQAARAAEDPWLSSYTSFDYTAGRAEVAVLPISKLKKQ
;
A
#
# COMPACT_ATOMS: atom_id res chain seq x y z
N MET A 1 -35.04 3.63 13.85
CA MET A 1 -34.33 4.11 15.06
C MET A 1 -34.70 5.58 15.22
N ASP A 2 -34.85 6.08 16.45
CA ASP A 2 -35.26 7.47 16.74
C ASP A 2 -34.21 8.49 16.23
N ALA A 3 -34.65 9.66 15.75
CA ALA A 3 -33.78 10.72 15.23
C ALA A 3 -32.77 11.19 16.29
N ASP A 4 -33.16 11.17 17.57
CA ASP A 4 -32.32 11.53 18.71
C ASP A 4 -31.14 10.55 18.90
N ALA A 5 -31.34 9.26 18.62
CA ALA A 5 -30.28 8.26 18.73
C ALA A 5 -29.21 8.45 17.63
N THR A 6 -29.63 8.82 16.42
CA THR A 6 -28.74 9.14 15.30
C THR A 6 -27.91 10.39 15.59
N LEU A 7 -28.53 11.43 16.15
CA LEU A 7 -27.86 12.67 16.55
C LEU A 7 -26.85 12.44 17.70
N CYS A 8 -27.22 11.66 18.72
CA CYS A 8 -26.33 11.29 19.81
C CYS A 8 -25.10 10.52 19.31
N PHE A 9 -25.30 9.58 18.39
CA PHE A 9 -24.21 8.82 17.78
C PHE A 9 -23.24 9.73 16.99
N GLY A 10 -23.77 10.62 16.14
CA GLY A 10 -22.96 11.57 15.38
C GLY A 10 -22.15 12.50 16.28
N THR A 11 -22.76 12.97 17.38
CA THR A 11 -22.09 13.81 18.39
C THR A 11 -20.97 13.06 19.11
N GLY A 12 -21.24 11.82 19.53
CA GLY A 12 -20.24 10.96 20.19
C GLY A 12 -19.04 10.66 19.28
N LEU A 13 -19.26 10.39 17.99
CA LEU A 13 -18.16 10.20 17.04
C LEU A 13 -17.33 11.47 16.84
N ARG A 14 -17.98 12.64 16.80
CA ARG A 14 -17.26 13.92 16.69
C ARG A 14 -16.34 14.15 17.88
N MET A 15 -16.84 13.91 19.10
CA MET A 15 -16.01 13.97 20.31
C MET A 15 -14.83 12.99 20.23
N ILE A 16 -15.04 11.76 19.76
CA ILE A 16 -13.95 10.79 19.59
C ILE A 16 -12.92 11.29 18.57
N MET A 17 -13.35 11.91 17.47
CA MET A 17 -12.43 12.49 16.49
C MET A 17 -11.61 13.65 17.08
N ASP A 18 -12.26 14.56 17.79
CA ASP A 18 -11.57 15.72 18.40
C ASP A 18 -10.58 15.26 19.47
N LEU A 19 -10.95 14.23 20.25
CA LEU A 19 -10.05 13.58 21.21
C LEU A 19 -8.87 12.89 20.51
N SER A 20 -9.10 12.26 19.35
CA SER A 20 -8.02 11.61 18.59
C SER A 20 -6.99 12.61 18.05
N ASP A 21 -7.41 13.85 17.75
CA ASP A 21 -6.51 14.92 17.32
C ASP A 21 -5.59 15.39 18.46
N SER A 22 -6.13 15.43 19.68
CA SER A 22 -5.36 15.82 20.87
C SER A 22 -4.56 14.66 21.48
N THR A 23 -4.97 13.41 21.22
CA THR A 23 -4.37 12.20 21.80
C THR A 23 -4.23 11.08 20.75
N PRO A 24 -3.13 11.05 19.96
CA PRO A 24 -2.94 10.08 18.88
C PRO A 24 -3.02 8.60 19.32
N ALA A 25 -2.68 8.31 20.58
CA ALA A 25 -2.74 6.96 21.15
C ALA A 25 -4.16 6.38 21.22
N ILE A 26 -5.21 7.21 21.07
CA ILE A 26 -6.59 6.77 21.03
C ILE A 26 -6.87 5.91 19.80
N LEU A 27 -6.30 6.24 18.63
CA LEU A 27 -6.61 5.51 17.40
C LEU A 27 -6.18 4.03 17.48
N PRO A 28 -4.93 3.67 17.88
CA PRO A 28 -4.56 2.28 18.13
C PRO A 28 -5.44 1.59 19.20
N ALA A 29 -5.83 2.30 20.26
CA ALA A 29 -6.67 1.74 21.31
C ALA A 29 -8.09 1.42 20.81
N LEU A 30 -8.68 2.28 19.98
CA LEU A 30 -10.00 2.04 19.38
C LEU A 30 -9.96 0.91 18.36
N LEU A 31 -8.87 0.80 17.59
CA LEU A 31 -8.63 -0.31 16.66
C LEU A 31 -8.62 -1.65 17.41
N SER A 32 -7.89 -1.73 18.53
CA SER A 32 -7.83 -2.94 19.37
C SER A 32 -9.18 -3.37 19.95
N ARG A 33 -10.15 -2.45 20.04
CA ARG A 33 -11.50 -2.69 20.58
C ARG A 33 -12.56 -2.91 19.50
N GLY A 34 -12.19 -3.00 18.23
CA GLY A 34 -13.13 -3.32 17.15
C GLY A 34 -14.08 -2.18 16.79
N ILE A 35 -13.63 -0.93 16.87
CA ILE A 35 -14.43 0.24 16.45
C ILE A 35 -14.80 0.17 14.96
N VAL A 36 -13.95 -0.43 14.13
CA VAL A 36 -14.10 -0.45 12.67
C VAL A 36 -15.38 -1.19 12.24
N PRO A 37 -15.64 -2.44 12.69
CA PRO A 37 -16.94 -3.08 12.44
C PRO A 37 -18.16 -2.30 12.96
N ALA A 38 -18.04 -1.59 14.07
CA ALA A 38 -19.14 -0.79 14.62
C ALA A 38 -19.48 0.39 13.70
N LEU A 39 -18.47 1.16 13.28
CA LEU A 39 -18.61 2.27 12.33
C LEU A 39 -19.18 1.82 10.97
N VAL A 40 -18.69 0.70 10.44
CA VAL A 40 -19.17 0.20 9.15
C VAL A 40 -20.60 -0.30 9.27
N ARG A 41 -20.96 -1.03 10.33
CA ARG A 41 -22.36 -1.42 10.57
C ARG A 41 -23.26 -0.21 10.68
N THR A 42 -22.86 0.84 11.38
CA THR A 42 -23.62 2.09 11.40
C THR A 42 -23.90 2.57 9.98
N VAL A 43 -22.88 2.74 9.14
CA VAL A 43 -23.09 3.24 7.77
C VAL A 43 -23.90 2.26 6.90
N CYS A 44 -23.78 0.94 7.11
CA CYS A 44 -24.47 -0.07 6.30
C CYS A 44 -25.90 -0.43 6.78
N VAL A 45 -26.22 -0.27 8.07
CA VAL A 45 -27.52 -0.69 8.66
C VAL A 45 -28.60 0.36 8.41
N PHE A 46 -28.21 1.60 8.18
CA PHE A 46 -29.17 2.65 7.87
C PHE A 46 -29.52 2.63 6.38
N GLU A 47 -30.82 2.58 6.09
CA GLU A 47 -31.34 2.96 4.77
C GLU A 47 -30.95 4.42 4.53
N TRP A 48 -30.19 4.68 3.46
CA TRP A 48 -29.56 5.97 3.17
C TRP A 48 -30.54 7.15 3.11
N GLU A 49 -31.84 6.88 3.00
CA GLU A 49 -32.92 7.88 3.03
C GLU A 49 -33.05 8.63 4.36
N TYR A 50 -32.50 8.12 5.48
CA TYR A 50 -32.74 8.69 6.82
C TYR A 50 -31.49 9.15 7.58
N ILE A 51 -30.28 9.07 6.99
CA ILE A 51 -29.06 9.56 7.64
C ILE A 51 -28.67 10.94 7.11
N PRO A 52 -28.48 11.95 7.98
CA PRO A 52 -27.86 13.21 7.60
C PRO A 52 -26.46 13.00 6.99
N ALA A 53 -26.15 13.71 5.90
CA ALA A 53 -24.88 13.63 5.20
C ALA A 53 -23.68 13.94 6.11
N GLU A 54 -23.89 14.78 7.12
CA GLU A 54 -22.90 15.15 8.13
C GLU A 54 -22.45 13.94 8.95
N ILE A 55 -23.36 13.01 9.27
CA ILE A 55 -23.04 11.81 10.05
C ILE A 55 -22.27 10.82 9.20
N VAL A 56 -22.66 10.63 7.93
CA VAL A 56 -21.91 9.82 6.97
C VAL A 56 -20.49 10.38 6.79
N SER A 57 -20.36 11.69 6.64
CA SER A 57 -19.07 12.37 6.51
C SER A 57 -18.17 12.16 7.74
N VAL A 58 -18.72 12.30 8.96
CA VAL A 58 -18.00 12.02 10.21
C VAL A 58 -17.54 10.56 10.30
N CYS A 59 -18.41 9.61 9.96
CA CYS A 59 -18.06 8.19 9.93
C CYS A 59 -16.93 7.92 8.93
N MET A 60 -17.04 8.45 7.71
CA MET A 60 -16.02 8.27 6.66
C MET A 60 -14.68 8.90 7.05
N ARG A 61 -14.69 10.08 7.68
CA ARG A 61 -13.48 10.74 8.20
C ARG A 61 -12.79 9.89 9.27
N MET A 62 -13.54 9.40 10.26
CA MET A 62 -12.99 8.55 11.32
C MET A 62 -12.38 7.27 10.74
N LEU A 63 -13.11 6.66 9.81
CA LEU A 63 -12.68 5.46 9.10
C LEU A 63 -11.47 5.68 8.18
N LEU A 64 -11.29 6.89 7.63
CA LEU A 64 -10.09 7.29 6.88
C LEU A 64 -8.89 7.38 7.81
N ARG A 65 -9.03 8.10 8.94
CA ARG A 65 -7.97 8.24 9.95
C ARG A 65 -7.50 6.90 10.49
N LEU A 66 -8.42 6.01 10.83
CA LEU A 66 -8.11 4.68 11.37
C LEU A 66 -7.30 3.82 10.38
N MET A 67 -7.50 3.97 9.07
CA MET A 67 -6.74 3.23 8.05
C MET A 67 -5.42 3.91 7.66
N ALA A 68 -5.30 5.22 7.86
CA ALA A 68 -4.07 5.96 7.61
C ALA A 68 -3.10 5.94 8.82
N CYS A 69 -3.59 5.57 10.01
CA CYS A 69 -2.85 5.62 11.28
C CYS A 69 -1.74 4.56 11.40
N ASP A 70 -1.84 3.43 10.71
CA ASP A 70 -0.92 2.30 10.84
C ASP A 70 -0.50 1.79 9.46
N PRO A 71 0.81 1.59 9.18
CA PRO A 71 1.26 0.94 7.95
C PRO A 71 0.75 -0.51 7.79
N ASP A 72 0.19 -1.11 8.84
CA ASP A 72 -0.38 -2.44 8.81
C ASP A 72 -1.75 -2.50 8.10
N HIS A 73 -1.79 -3.26 7.01
CA HIS A 73 -2.98 -3.53 6.21
C HIS A 73 -4.12 -4.26 6.95
N ARG A 74 -3.88 -4.81 8.16
CA ARG A 74 -4.92 -5.49 8.98
C ARG A 74 -6.15 -4.62 9.24
N HIS A 75 -5.96 -3.33 9.50
CA HIS A 75 -7.09 -2.42 9.75
C HIS A 75 -7.96 -2.21 8.50
N VAL A 76 -7.32 -2.14 7.33
CA VAL A 76 -8.02 -2.09 6.04
C VAL A 76 -8.79 -3.40 5.80
N LEU A 77 -8.18 -4.55 6.09
CA LEU A 77 -8.86 -5.84 5.98
C LEU A 77 -10.10 -5.94 6.87
N ASP A 78 -9.99 -5.54 8.13
CA ASP A 78 -11.11 -5.61 9.07
C ASP A 78 -12.24 -4.66 8.65
N ALA A 79 -11.90 -3.50 8.09
CA ALA A 79 -12.86 -2.59 7.50
C ALA A 79 -13.57 -3.21 6.29
N LEU A 80 -12.82 -3.82 5.37
CA LEU A 80 -13.39 -4.49 4.20
C LEU A 80 -14.25 -5.72 4.59
N ARG A 81 -13.87 -6.46 5.64
CA ARG A 81 -14.66 -7.58 6.16
C ARG A 81 -16.00 -7.14 6.72
N ALA A 82 -16.08 -5.95 7.27
CA ALA A 82 -17.31 -5.42 7.85
C ALA A 82 -18.35 -4.92 6.82
N GLY A 83 -18.06 -4.96 5.50
CA GLY A 83 -18.99 -4.50 4.45
C GLY A 83 -18.76 -3.06 3.98
N ARG A 84 -17.56 -2.52 4.23
CA ARG A 84 -17.24 -1.11 3.95
C ARG A 84 -17.23 -0.74 2.47
N LEU A 85 -16.98 -1.69 1.58
CA LEU A 85 -16.95 -1.40 0.14
C LEU A 85 -18.34 -0.94 -0.35
N GLN A 86 -19.40 -1.61 0.12
CA GLN A 86 -20.78 -1.25 -0.16
C GLN A 86 -21.11 0.15 0.38
N ALA A 87 -20.69 0.45 1.61
CA ALA A 87 -20.89 1.76 2.21
C ALA A 87 -20.17 2.89 1.45
N ILE A 88 -18.93 2.65 1.01
CA ILE A 88 -18.16 3.61 0.21
C ILE A 88 -18.87 3.87 -1.12
N VAL A 89 -19.28 2.81 -1.83
CA VAL A 89 -19.97 2.95 -3.11
C VAL A 89 -21.29 3.68 -2.93
N ALA A 90 -22.13 3.26 -1.98
CA ALA A 90 -23.42 3.90 -1.71
C ALA A 90 -23.31 5.39 -1.30
N SER A 91 -22.16 5.83 -0.77
CA SER A 91 -21.90 7.25 -0.48
C SER A 91 -21.46 8.09 -1.67
N ILE A 92 -21.19 7.50 -2.85
CA ILE A 92 -20.72 8.22 -4.04
C ILE A 92 -21.66 9.37 -4.46
N PRO A 93 -23.00 9.20 -4.51
CA PRO A 93 -23.92 10.29 -4.86
C PRO A 93 -23.81 11.53 -3.95
N MET A 94 -23.24 11.38 -2.75
CA MET A 94 -23.15 12.45 -1.74
C MET A 94 -21.91 13.34 -1.89
N GLU A 95 -20.98 13.02 -2.81
CA GLU A 95 -19.77 13.81 -3.11
C GLU A 95 -18.91 14.16 -1.86
N ILE A 96 -18.83 13.22 -0.91
CA ILE A 96 -18.08 13.43 0.34
C ILE A 96 -16.57 13.37 0.07
N GLU A 97 -15.85 14.43 0.44
CA GLU A 97 -14.38 14.57 0.27
C GLU A 97 -13.60 13.37 0.82
N HIS A 98 -13.92 12.88 2.02
CA HIS A 98 -13.23 11.74 2.63
C HIS A 98 -13.40 10.44 1.83
N VAL A 99 -14.49 10.29 1.07
CA VAL A 99 -14.70 9.13 0.19
C VAL A 99 -13.74 9.21 -0.99
N ARG A 100 -13.47 10.42 -1.50
CA ARG A 100 -12.45 10.64 -2.54
C ARG A 100 -11.08 10.17 -2.05
N ASP A 101 -10.62 10.62 -0.89
CA ASP A 101 -9.32 10.21 -0.34
C ASP A 101 -9.19 8.70 -0.11
N LEU A 102 -10.29 8.05 0.29
CA LEU A 102 -10.33 6.59 0.40
C LEU A 102 -10.11 5.90 -0.93
N LEU A 103 -10.76 6.40 -1.99
CA LEU A 103 -10.71 5.81 -3.32
C LEU A 103 -9.43 6.15 -4.09
N THR A 104 -8.83 7.32 -3.86
CA THR A 104 -7.67 7.79 -4.63
C THR A 104 -6.34 7.55 -3.94
N ARG A 105 -6.31 7.38 -2.60
CA ARG A 105 -5.05 7.24 -1.86
C ARG A 105 -5.04 5.98 -1.01
N VAL A 106 -5.96 5.89 -0.04
CA VAL A 106 -5.83 4.87 1.01
C VAL A 106 -6.08 3.47 0.49
N LEU A 107 -7.23 3.19 -0.14
CA LEU A 107 -7.49 1.84 -0.65
C LEU A 107 -6.51 1.44 -1.76
N PRO A 108 -6.20 2.28 -2.76
CA PRO A 108 -5.18 1.96 -3.76
C PRO A 108 -3.83 1.59 -3.14
N ALA A 109 -3.33 2.36 -2.17
CA ALA A 109 -2.03 2.09 -1.53
C ALA A 109 -1.96 0.71 -0.87
N HIS A 110 -3.09 0.22 -0.36
CA HIS A 110 -3.17 -1.09 0.29
C HIS A 110 -3.36 -2.26 -0.69
N THR A 111 -3.53 -2.01 -1.99
CA THR A 111 -3.61 -3.08 -2.99
C THR A 111 -2.26 -3.74 -3.29
N VAL A 112 -1.15 -3.27 -2.69
CA VAL A 112 0.14 -3.98 -2.70
C VAL A 112 0.15 -5.22 -1.80
N TYR A 113 -0.83 -5.34 -0.89
CA TYR A 113 -0.94 -6.46 0.04
C TYR A 113 -1.88 -7.54 -0.54
N PRO A 114 -1.38 -8.77 -0.81
CA PRO A 114 -2.20 -9.86 -1.34
C PRO A 114 -3.48 -10.19 -0.54
N PRO A 115 -3.47 -10.14 0.81
CA PRO A 115 -4.70 -10.33 1.58
C PRO A 115 -5.80 -9.31 1.25
N VAL A 116 -5.41 -8.04 1.03
CA VAL A 116 -6.34 -6.95 0.69
C VAL A 116 -6.90 -7.16 -0.71
N LEU A 117 -6.05 -7.46 -1.69
CA LEU A 117 -6.47 -7.81 -3.05
C LEU A 117 -7.45 -8.97 -3.07
N THR A 118 -7.15 -10.03 -2.31
CA THR A 118 -8.01 -11.22 -2.21
C THR A 118 -9.40 -10.89 -1.70
N LYS A 119 -9.52 -9.88 -0.82
CA LYS A 119 -10.80 -9.40 -0.31
C LYS A 119 -11.51 -8.50 -1.32
N LEU A 120 -10.79 -7.60 -1.99
CA LEU A 120 -11.33 -6.65 -2.96
C LEU A 120 -11.78 -7.29 -4.27
N ARG A 121 -11.08 -8.35 -4.76
CA ARG A 121 -11.45 -9.05 -6.00
C ARG A 121 -12.83 -9.71 -5.96
N ARG A 122 -13.34 -9.97 -4.75
CA ARG A 122 -14.67 -10.53 -4.54
C ARG A 122 -15.64 -9.38 -4.36
N ILE A 123 -15.81 -8.54 -5.38
CA ILE A 123 -16.91 -7.58 -5.36
C ILE A 123 -18.20 -8.35 -5.07
N PRO A 124 -18.90 -8.04 -3.97
CA PRO A 124 -20.18 -8.65 -3.71
C PRO A 124 -21.15 -8.20 -4.81
N PRO A 125 -22.02 -9.08 -5.34
CA PRO A 125 -23.12 -8.68 -6.23
C PRO A 125 -23.98 -7.52 -5.69
N ALA A 126 -23.92 -7.26 -4.38
CA ALA A 126 -24.52 -6.10 -3.75
C ALA A 126 -23.96 -4.75 -4.24
N VAL A 127 -22.68 -4.65 -4.60
CA VAL A 127 -22.09 -3.41 -5.14
C VAL A 127 -22.62 -3.13 -6.53
N ASP A 128 -22.70 -4.14 -7.40
CA ASP A 128 -23.25 -3.98 -8.74
C ASP A 128 -24.69 -3.48 -8.68
N LYS A 129 -25.52 -4.07 -7.79
CA LYS A 129 -26.89 -3.60 -7.53
C LYS A 129 -26.96 -2.14 -7.07
N ILE A 130 -26.02 -1.68 -6.23
CA ILE A 130 -25.98 -0.29 -5.79
C ILE A 130 -25.67 0.63 -6.98
N ILE A 131 -24.71 0.25 -7.82
CA ILE A 131 -24.29 1.03 -8.99
C ILE A 131 -25.41 1.07 -10.04
N GLU A 132 -26.12 -0.04 -10.26
CA GLU A 132 -27.28 -0.11 -11.15
C GLU A 132 -28.42 0.83 -10.73
N ALA A 133 -28.50 1.16 -9.45
CA ALA A 133 -29.48 2.09 -8.90
C ALA A 133 -29.05 3.57 -8.96
N PHE A 134 -27.83 3.88 -9.44
CA PHE A 134 -27.37 5.27 -9.54
C PHE A 134 -27.98 6.00 -10.72
N ASP A 135 -28.28 7.28 -10.50
CA ASP A 135 -28.67 8.18 -11.59
C ASP A 135 -27.53 8.33 -12.62
N PRO A 136 -27.85 8.51 -13.91
CA PRO A 136 -26.84 8.70 -14.96
C PRO A 136 -25.91 9.90 -14.77
N GLU A 137 -26.29 10.87 -13.95
CA GLU A 137 -25.42 12.00 -13.55
C GLU A 137 -24.34 11.56 -12.56
N VAL A 138 -24.69 10.73 -11.56
CA VAL A 138 -23.73 10.17 -10.61
C VAL A 138 -22.70 9.29 -11.33
N LEU A 139 -23.10 8.54 -12.35
CA LEU A 139 -22.19 7.72 -13.16
C LEU A 139 -21.17 8.53 -13.97
N ARG A 140 -21.37 9.85 -14.10
CA ARG A 140 -20.45 10.81 -14.72
C ARG A 140 -19.71 11.68 -13.70
N SER A 141 -19.94 11.45 -12.42
CA SER A 141 -19.32 12.24 -11.35
C SER A 141 -17.82 11.94 -11.20
N PRO A 142 -17.01 12.90 -10.72
CA PRO A 142 -15.60 12.68 -10.43
C PRO A 142 -15.37 11.58 -9.38
N LEU A 143 -16.29 11.44 -8.43
CA LEU A 143 -16.15 10.43 -7.38
C LEU A 143 -16.43 9.01 -7.91
N PHE A 144 -17.37 8.87 -8.84
CA PHE A 144 -17.57 7.60 -9.54
C PHE A 144 -16.43 7.25 -10.50
N GLU A 145 -15.82 8.26 -11.14
CA GLU A 145 -14.59 8.07 -11.92
C GLU A 145 -13.44 7.55 -11.03
N ALA A 146 -13.26 8.13 -9.83
CA ALA A 146 -12.29 7.66 -8.86
C ALA A 146 -12.56 6.20 -8.42
N TRP A 147 -13.83 5.83 -8.20
CA TRP A 147 -14.23 4.45 -7.94
C TRP A 147 -13.83 3.51 -9.08
N ARG A 148 -14.13 3.88 -10.33
CA ARG A 148 -13.78 3.09 -11.51
C ARG A 148 -12.27 2.89 -11.64
N ALA A 149 -11.50 3.97 -11.52
CA ALA A 149 -10.04 3.92 -11.58
C ALA A 149 -9.44 3.03 -10.48
N PHE A 150 -9.97 3.13 -9.25
CA PHE A 150 -9.60 2.25 -8.16
C PHE A 150 -9.89 0.78 -8.49
N TYR A 151 -11.08 0.49 -9.02
CA TYR A 151 -11.46 -0.89 -9.30
C TYR A 151 -10.69 -1.50 -10.48
N ASP A 152 -10.38 -0.71 -11.51
CA ASP A 152 -9.50 -1.13 -12.60
C ASP A 152 -8.11 -1.54 -12.08
N LEU A 153 -7.56 -0.77 -11.13
CA LEU A 153 -6.31 -1.12 -10.45
C LEU A 153 -6.42 -2.44 -9.67
N VAL A 154 -7.53 -2.66 -8.96
CA VAL A 154 -7.78 -3.93 -8.25
C VAL A 154 -7.81 -5.10 -9.23
N ILE A 155 -8.51 -4.96 -10.36
CA ILE A 155 -8.59 -6.01 -11.39
C ILE A 155 -7.20 -6.31 -11.96
N GLU A 156 -6.44 -5.29 -12.33
CA GLU A 156 -5.08 -5.42 -12.86
C GLU A 156 -4.17 -6.18 -11.90
N ARG A 157 -4.12 -5.75 -10.63
CA ARG A 157 -3.29 -6.40 -9.61
C ARG A 157 -3.79 -7.80 -9.24
N THR A 158 -5.09 -8.05 -9.31
CA THR A 158 -5.66 -9.39 -9.10
C THR A 158 -5.21 -10.35 -10.20
N LYS A 159 -5.20 -9.90 -11.47
CA LYS A 159 -4.69 -10.72 -12.58
C LYS A 159 -3.22 -11.08 -12.34
N LEU A 160 -2.41 -10.10 -11.93
CA LEU A 160 -1.01 -10.34 -11.59
C LEU A 160 -0.86 -11.32 -10.42
N GLN A 161 -1.66 -11.17 -9.37
CA GLN A 161 -1.66 -12.09 -8.23
C GLN A 161 -2.03 -13.52 -8.65
N MET A 162 -3.02 -13.68 -9.53
CA MET A 162 -3.42 -14.98 -10.05
C MET A 162 -2.31 -15.63 -10.87
N VAL A 163 -1.65 -14.88 -11.76
CA VAL A 163 -0.50 -15.38 -12.52
C VAL A 163 0.61 -15.79 -11.56
N PHE A 164 0.98 -14.93 -10.61
CA PHE A 164 1.97 -15.22 -9.57
C PHE A 164 1.61 -16.51 -8.82
N ASP A 165 0.39 -16.66 -8.34
CA ASP A 165 -0.04 -17.83 -7.58
C ASP A 165 0.06 -19.14 -8.40
N LEU A 166 -0.12 -19.07 -9.73
CA LEU A 166 -0.04 -20.22 -10.64
C LEU A 166 1.38 -20.52 -11.12
N THR A 167 2.23 -19.50 -11.28
CA THR A 167 3.58 -19.63 -11.85
C THR A 167 4.68 -19.62 -10.81
N SER A 168 4.35 -19.43 -9.53
CA SER A 168 5.30 -19.40 -8.41
C SER A 168 6.06 -20.72 -8.28
N LEU A 169 7.16 -20.85 -9.03
CA LEU A 169 8.28 -21.71 -8.68
C LEU A 169 8.85 -21.23 -7.33
N PRO A 170 9.52 -22.11 -6.56
CA PRO A 170 10.19 -21.67 -5.34
C PRO A 170 11.08 -20.46 -5.64
N PRO A 171 11.02 -19.41 -4.79
CA PRO A 171 11.69 -18.15 -5.08
C PRO A 171 13.17 -18.38 -5.36
N GLN A 172 13.65 -17.89 -6.50
CA GLN A 172 15.07 -17.91 -6.81
C GLN A 172 15.75 -16.68 -6.21
N LEU A 173 16.94 -16.90 -5.66
CA LEU A 173 17.82 -15.86 -5.14
C LEU A 173 19.08 -15.81 -6.00
N ALA A 174 19.57 -14.59 -6.21
CA ALA A 174 20.93 -14.36 -6.68
C ALA A 174 21.87 -14.27 -5.48
N CYS A 175 23.12 -14.68 -5.65
CA CYS A 175 24.16 -14.47 -4.65
C CYS A 175 24.49 -12.97 -4.57
N ASP A 176 24.45 -12.40 -3.36
CA ASP A 176 24.80 -10.99 -3.14
C ASP A 176 26.30 -10.71 -3.36
N ASN A 177 27.14 -11.75 -3.42
CA ASN A 177 28.48 -11.61 -3.99
C ASN A 177 28.36 -11.42 -5.51
N MET A 178 28.48 -10.17 -5.96
CA MET A 178 28.31 -9.78 -7.37
C MET A 178 29.27 -10.51 -8.33
N GLU A 179 30.44 -10.96 -7.86
CA GLU A 179 31.37 -11.75 -8.67
C GLU A 179 30.91 -13.20 -8.91
N CYS A 180 30.00 -13.72 -8.07
CA CYS A 180 29.53 -15.09 -8.17
C CYS A 180 28.41 -15.24 -9.20
N ALA A 181 27.46 -14.31 -9.22
CA ALA A 181 26.28 -14.32 -10.09
C ALA A 181 25.42 -15.61 -10.07
N LYS A 182 25.62 -16.53 -9.11
CA LYS A 182 24.80 -17.75 -8.99
C LYS A 182 23.36 -17.38 -8.67
N ILE A 183 22.42 -17.90 -9.46
CA ILE A 183 20.98 -17.82 -9.22
C ILE A 183 20.47 -19.25 -8.98
N SER A 184 19.80 -19.50 -7.85
CA SER A 184 19.20 -20.80 -7.55
C SER A 184 18.03 -20.69 -6.56
N ALA A 185 17.39 -21.81 -6.22
CA ALA A 185 16.32 -21.87 -5.23
C ALA A 185 16.78 -21.29 -3.89
N LYS A 186 15.92 -20.49 -3.24
CA LYS A 186 16.20 -19.83 -1.95
C LYS A 186 16.71 -20.78 -0.85
N THR A 187 16.32 -22.04 -0.89
CA THR A 187 16.77 -23.09 0.05
C THR A 187 18.27 -23.38 -0.04
N GLU A 188 18.91 -23.05 -1.16
CA GLU A 188 20.35 -23.20 -1.36
C GLU A 188 21.18 -22.01 -0.86
N PHE A 189 20.52 -20.96 -0.35
CA PHE A 189 21.19 -19.75 0.09
C PHE A 189 21.17 -19.59 1.61
N GLN A 190 22.28 -19.09 2.14
CA GLN A 190 22.46 -18.77 3.55
C GLN A 190 22.36 -17.26 3.72
N ARG A 191 21.56 -16.80 4.69
CA ARG A 191 21.45 -15.38 5.01
C ARG A 191 22.59 -14.94 5.91
N CYS A 192 23.04 -13.70 5.74
CA CYS A 192 23.95 -13.06 6.68
C CYS A 192 23.33 -13.05 8.09
N SER A 193 24.05 -13.58 9.08
CA SER A 193 23.55 -13.71 10.45
C SER A 193 23.33 -12.37 11.15
N GLY A 194 24.06 -11.32 10.75
CA GLY A 194 23.91 -9.96 11.25
C GLY A 194 22.67 -9.25 10.67
N CYS A 195 22.75 -8.80 9.42
CA CYS A 195 21.69 -7.99 8.81
C CYS A 195 20.48 -8.79 8.31
N ARG A 196 20.61 -10.11 8.06
CA ARG A 196 19.60 -11.01 7.47
C ARG A 196 19.04 -10.58 6.11
N SER A 197 19.62 -9.54 5.50
CA SER A 197 19.20 -8.96 4.22
C SER A 197 19.93 -9.61 3.05
N ALA A 198 21.24 -9.83 3.17
CA ALA A 198 22.04 -10.48 2.14
C ALA A 198 21.96 -12.01 2.23
N SER A 199 22.00 -12.67 1.08
CA SER A 199 21.89 -14.10 0.83
C SER A 199 23.05 -14.57 -0.04
N TYR A 200 23.75 -15.61 0.41
CA TYR A 200 24.93 -16.15 -0.25
C TYR A 200 24.75 -17.63 -0.54
N CYS A 201 25.21 -18.08 -1.70
CA CYS A 201 25.18 -19.51 -2.04
C CYS A 201 26.20 -20.34 -1.23
N SER A 202 27.18 -19.69 -0.61
CA SER A 202 28.21 -20.32 0.23
C SER A 202 28.84 -19.33 1.21
N ILE A 203 29.53 -19.87 2.22
CA ILE A 203 30.25 -19.07 3.22
C ILE A 203 31.45 -18.33 2.60
N GLU A 204 32.04 -18.88 1.54
CA GLU A 204 33.14 -18.28 0.80
C GLU A 204 32.67 -16.99 0.10
N CYS A 205 31.50 -17.03 -0.54
CA CYS A 205 30.89 -15.85 -1.15
C CYS A 205 30.59 -14.77 -0.11
N GLN A 206 30.05 -15.16 1.05
CA GLN A 206 29.83 -14.21 2.15
C GLN A 206 31.15 -13.58 2.63
N ARG A 207 32.21 -14.37 2.80
CA ARG A 207 33.52 -13.88 3.26
C ARG A 207 34.18 -12.95 2.26
N ARG A 208 34.07 -13.24 0.97
CA ARG A 208 34.60 -12.37 -0.08
C ARG A 208 33.86 -11.05 -0.11
N ASP A 209 32.53 -11.09 -0.17
CA ASP A 209 31.70 -9.89 -0.14
C ASP A 209 31.90 -9.06 1.14
N TRP A 210 32.15 -9.73 2.28
CA TRP A 210 32.48 -9.07 3.55
C TRP A 210 33.79 -8.27 3.49
N LYS A 211 34.83 -8.79 2.84
CA LYS A 211 36.16 -8.19 2.79
C LYS A 211 36.32 -7.20 1.63
N GLU A 212 35.81 -7.58 0.47
CA GLU A 212 36.12 -6.95 -0.82
C GLU A 212 34.87 -6.29 -1.44
N GLY A 213 33.68 -6.86 -1.23
CA GLY A 213 32.42 -6.37 -1.82
C GLY A 213 31.70 -5.26 -1.02
N GLY A 214 32.26 -4.84 0.11
CA GLY A 214 31.73 -3.73 0.91
C GLY A 214 30.56 -4.11 1.83
N HIS A 215 30.17 -5.39 1.91
CA HIS A 215 29.04 -5.81 2.75
C HIS A 215 29.26 -5.52 4.24
N ARG A 216 30.50 -5.53 4.73
CA ARG A 216 30.77 -5.20 6.15
C ARG A 216 30.18 -3.84 6.55
N ALA A 217 30.44 -2.80 5.76
CA ALA A 217 29.95 -1.45 6.02
C ALA A 217 28.42 -1.34 5.84
N GLU A 218 27.83 -2.11 4.93
CA GLU A 218 26.38 -2.20 4.74
C GLU A 218 25.70 -2.93 5.90
N CYS A 219 26.29 -4.03 6.37
CA CYS A 219 25.77 -4.87 7.44
C CYS A 219 25.69 -4.11 8.76
N GLU A 220 26.74 -3.33 9.10
CA GLU A 220 26.76 -2.46 10.28
C GLU A 220 25.66 -1.38 10.20
N ARG A 221 25.43 -0.77 9.03
CA ARG A 221 24.36 0.22 8.84
C ARG A 221 22.95 -0.34 9.00
N ARG A 222 22.75 -1.63 8.66
CA ARG A 222 21.45 -2.32 8.79
C ARG A 222 21.26 -3.01 10.14
N HIS A 223 22.32 -3.11 10.95
CA HIS A 223 22.26 -3.75 12.26
C HIS A 223 21.32 -2.96 13.19
N GLY A 224 20.19 -3.55 13.57
CA GLY A 224 19.22 -2.94 14.48
C GLY A 224 18.01 -2.28 13.81
N ARG A 225 17.99 -2.08 12.49
CA ARG A 225 16.75 -1.69 11.78
C ARG A 225 15.91 -2.92 11.49
N ARG A 226 15.18 -3.42 12.49
CA ARG A 226 13.94 -4.14 12.18
C ARG A 226 13.00 -3.07 11.63
N VAL A 227 12.83 -3.02 10.31
CA VAL A 227 11.67 -2.33 9.73
C VAL A 227 10.46 -3.05 10.32
N GLY A 228 9.82 -2.42 11.32
CA GLY A 228 8.60 -2.91 11.93
C GLY A 228 7.55 -3.10 10.83
N GLY A 229 6.87 -4.24 10.82
CA GLY A 229 5.89 -4.57 9.78
C GLY A 229 6.44 -5.38 8.60
N ALA A 230 7.49 -6.18 8.80
CA ALA A 230 8.02 -7.06 7.75
C ALA A 230 6.91 -7.89 7.09
N LEU A 231 6.64 -7.58 5.82
CA LEU A 231 5.80 -8.40 4.94
C LEU A 231 6.18 -9.88 5.11
N ASN A 232 5.18 -10.76 5.13
CA ASN A 232 5.49 -12.18 5.13
C ASN A 232 6.26 -12.53 3.82
N PRO A 233 7.04 -13.62 3.78
CA PRO A 233 7.87 -13.93 2.63
C PRO A 233 7.12 -14.04 1.29
N ARG A 234 5.85 -14.48 1.30
CA ARG A 234 5.02 -14.57 0.09
C ARG A 234 4.59 -13.20 -0.39
N ASP A 235 4.14 -12.34 0.52
CA ASP A 235 3.72 -10.98 0.19
C ASP A 235 4.89 -10.15 -0.35
N HIS A 236 6.10 -10.35 0.19
CA HIS A 236 7.31 -9.72 -0.33
C HIS A 236 7.63 -10.18 -1.77
N LEU A 237 7.40 -11.46 -2.08
CA LEU A 237 7.60 -11.96 -3.45
C LEU A 237 6.57 -11.38 -4.41
N PHE A 238 5.30 -11.31 -4.00
CA PHE A 238 4.28 -10.65 -4.80
C PHE A 238 4.63 -9.17 -5.05
N LEU A 239 5.09 -8.44 -4.04
CA LEU A 239 5.52 -7.05 -4.22
C LEU A 239 6.68 -6.92 -5.22
N ARG A 240 7.62 -7.88 -5.22
CA ARG A 240 8.70 -7.92 -6.22
C ARG A 240 8.15 -8.17 -7.64
N GLU A 241 7.18 -9.07 -7.79
CA GLU A 241 6.52 -9.29 -9.10
C GLU A 241 5.73 -8.06 -9.55
N LEU A 242 5.07 -7.36 -8.64
CA LEU A 242 4.39 -6.09 -8.93
C LEU A 242 5.39 -5.02 -9.40
N LEU A 243 6.52 -4.87 -8.70
CA LEU A 243 7.58 -3.95 -9.10
C LEU A 243 8.14 -4.30 -10.47
N HIS A 244 8.40 -5.58 -10.74
CA HIS A 244 8.88 -6.04 -12.03
C HIS A 244 7.86 -5.75 -13.15
N HIS A 245 6.58 -6.02 -12.91
CA HIS A 245 5.51 -5.69 -13.85
C HIS A 245 5.47 -4.18 -14.16
N ASP A 246 5.46 -3.33 -13.13
CA ASP A 246 5.42 -1.88 -13.29
C ASP A 246 6.68 -1.35 -13.99
N TYR A 247 7.84 -1.94 -13.71
CA TYR A 247 9.09 -1.64 -14.41
C TYR A 247 9.00 -1.96 -15.90
N GLU A 248 8.54 -3.15 -16.27
CA GLU A 248 8.43 -3.55 -17.67
C GLU A 248 7.41 -2.69 -18.43
N THR A 249 6.25 -2.42 -17.83
CA THR A 249 5.21 -1.58 -18.44
C THR A 249 5.68 -0.13 -18.64
N ARG A 250 6.56 0.38 -17.77
CA ARG A 250 7.05 1.77 -17.81
C ARG A 250 8.51 1.88 -18.22
N ARG A 251 9.09 0.83 -18.80
CA ARG A 251 10.53 0.74 -19.10
C ARG A 251 11.04 1.94 -19.89
N ASN A 252 10.32 2.38 -20.91
CA ASN A 252 10.72 3.51 -21.75
C ASN A 252 10.70 4.85 -20.99
N GLU A 253 9.73 5.04 -20.09
CA GLU A 253 9.66 6.23 -19.23
C GLU A 253 10.84 6.23 -18.24
N ILE A 254 11.12 5.09 -17.61
CA ILE A 254 12.23 4.92 -16.67
C ILE A 254 13.58 5.20 -17.33
N ILE A 255 13.81 4.67 -18.53
CA ILE A 255 15.03 4.92 -19.29
C ILE A 255 15.19 6.42 -19.57
N ARG A 256 14.11 7.13 -19.95
CA ARG A 256 14.17 8.59 -20.15
C ARG A 256 14.54 9.32 -18.86
N LEU A 257 13.87 9.01 -17.74
CA LEU A 257 14.19 9.61 -16.44
C LEU A 257 15.65 9.36 -16.02
N GLN A 258 16.21 8.18 -16.36
CA GLN A 258 17.61 7.85 -16.09
C GLN A 258 18.56 8.67 -16.98
N LEU A 259 18.24 8.84 -18.26
CA LEU A 259 19.02 9.65 -19.19
C LEU A 259 19.01 11.14 -18.79
N ASP A 260 17.85 11.69 -18.49
CA ASP A 260 17.69 13.08 -18.03
C ASP A 260 18.49 13.33 -16.75
N PHE A 261 18.48 12.35 -15.84
CA PHE A 261 19.28 12.41 -14.63
C PHE A 261 20.78 12.41 -14.93
N THR A 262 21.26 11.54 -15.83
CA THR A 262 22.69 11.50 -16.21
C THR A 262 23.14 12.76 -16.95
N ASP A 263 22.31 13.33 -17.83
CA ASP A 263 22.62 14.59 -18.53
C ASP A 263 22.70 15.77 -17.55
N GLY A 264 21.78 15.82 -16.58
CA GLY A 264 21.84 16.80 -15.48
C GLY A 264 23.04 16.63 -14.55
N GLN A 265 23.65 15.44 -14.54
CA GLN A 265 24.87 15.15 -13.78
C GLN A 265 26.16 15.46 -14.54
N ALA A 266 26.19 15.37 -15.87
CA ALA A 266 27.33 15.85 -16.66
C ALA A 266 27.65 17.33 -16.36
N ALA A 267 26.64 18.12 -15.97
CA ALA A 267 26.80 19.49 -15.48
C ALA A 267 27.31 19.62 -14.03
N ARG A 268 27.24 18.55 -13.21
CA ARG A 268 27.58 18.53 -11.77
C ARG A 268 28.76 17.61 -11.40
N ALA A 269 29.30 16.87 -12.37
CA ALA A 269 30.31 15.82 -12.20
C ALA A 269 31.69 16.29 -11.69
N ALA A 270 31.90 17.59 -11.48
CA ALA A 270 33.12 18.12 -10.89
C ALA A 270 33.29 17.78 -9.39
N GLU A 271 32.23 17.36 -8.68
CA GLU A 271 32.25 17.27 -7.21
C GLU A 271 32.14 15.84 -6.61
N ASP A 272 31.61 14.83 -7.30
CA ASP A 272 31.53 13.45 -6.77
C ASP A 272 31.48 12.38 -7.89
N PRO A 273 32.54 11.55 -8.04
CA PRO A 273 32.62 10.48 -9.06
C PRO A 273 31.64 9.32 -8.86
N TRP A 274 30.96 9.23 -7.70
CA TRP A 274 30.07 8.12 -7.34
C TRP A 274 28.59 8.51 -7.39
N LEU A 275 28.21 9.42 -8.30
CA LEU A 275 26.87 9.97 -8.46
C LEU A 275 25.85 8.95 -9.04
N SER A 276 25.89 7.71 -8.58
CA SER A 276 24.96 6.64 -8.96
C SER A 276 23.52 6.94 -8.52
N SER A 277 22.55 6.43 -9.29
CA SER A 277 21.12 6.62 -9.08
C SER A 277 20.41 5.30 -8.83
N TYR A 278 19.18 5.40 -8.32
CA TYR A 278 18.26 4.28 -8.24
C TYR A 278 16.87 4.72 -8.69
N THR A 279 16.11 3.78 -9.25
CA THR A 279 14.70 3.98 -9.58
C THR A 279 13.85 3.67 -8.34
N SER A 280 13.11 4.66 -7.87
CA SER A 280 12.15 4.55 -6.77
C SER A 280 10.76 4.28 -7.32
N PHE A 281 10.05 3.34 -6.70
CA PHE A 281 8.63 3.07 -6.93
C PHE A 281 7.88 3.36 -5.64
N ASP A 282 7.08 4.42 -5.62
CA ASP A 282 6.28 4.81 -4.46
C ASP A 282 4.81 4.39 -4.64
N TYR A 283 4.37 3.44 -3.82
CA TYR A 283 3.01 2.89 -3.86
C TYR A 283 2.04 3.57 -2.90
N THR A 284 2.42 4.66 -2.23
CA THR A 284 1.59 5.31 -1.17
C THR A 284 0.30 5.95 -1.67
N ALA A 285 0.14 6.13 -2.98
CA ALA A 285 -1.08 6.64 -3.61
C ALA A 285 -1.75 5.62 -4.57
N GLY A 286 -1.31 4.36 -4.61
CA GLY A 286 -1.89 3.33 -5.47
C GLY A 286 -0.96 2.85 -6.57
N ARG A 287 -1.15 3.34 -7.81
CA ARG A 287 -0.19 3.10 -8.90
C ARG A 287 1.16 3.70 -8.49
N ALA A 288 2.25 3.02 -8.83
CA ALA A 288 3.57 3.49 -8.43
C ALA A 288 3.84 4.89 -8.99
N GLU A 289 4.21 5.85 -8.16
CA GLU A 289 4.92 7.03 -8.64
C GLU A 289 6.39 6.63 -8.84
N VAL A 290 6.92 6.91 -10.03
CA VAL A 290 8.27 6.49 -10.41
C VAL A 290 9.17 7.71 -10.50
N ALA A 291 10.32 7.62 -9.84
CA ALA A 291 11.32 8.68 -9.83
C ALA A 291 12.73 8.09 -9.88
N VAL A 292 13.66 8.80 -10.51
CA VAL A 292 15.10 8.48 -10.45
C VAL A 292 15.74 9.41 -9.43
N LEU A 293 16.36 8.82 -8.41
CA LEU A 293 16.90 9.54 -7.26
C LEU A 293 18.39 9.22 -7.08
N PRO A 294 19.20 10.17 -6.57
CA PRO A 294 20.60 9.91 -6.27
C PRO A 294 20.71 8.96 -5.07
N ILE A 295 21.70 8.05 -5.09
CA ILE A 295 21.96 7.11 -3.98
C ILE A 295 22.20 7.84 -2.65
N SER A 296 22.68 9.09 -2.67
CA SER A 296 22.81 9.91 -1.46
C SER A 296 21.51 10.09 -0.68
N LYS A 297 20.34 10.03 -1.33
CA LYS A 297 19.02 10.10 -0.67
C LYS A 297 18.62 8.80 0.06
N LEU A 298 19.21 7.65 -0.26
CA LEU A 298 18.98 6.40 0.49
C LEU A 298 19.44 6.51 1.97
N LYS A 299 20.34 7.44 2.29
CA LYS A 299 20.92 7.59 3.64
C LYS A 299 20.01 8.29 4.66
N LYS A 300 18.84 8.84 4.26
CA LYS A 300 17.99 9.69 5.11
C LYS A 300 16.58 9.14 5.42
N GLN A 301 16.24 7.92 5.01
CA GLN A 301 14.96 7.28 5.36
C GLN A 301 15.15 6.21 6.46
#